data_AF-A0A5E9PFJ3-F1
#
_entry.id   AF-A0A5E9PFJ3-F1
#
_cell.length_a   1.000
_cell.length_b   1.000
_cell.length_c   1.000
_cell.angle_alpha   90.00
_cell.angle_beta   90.00
_cell.angle_gamma   90.00
#
_symmetry.space_group_name_H-M   'P 1'
#
loop_
_entity.id
_entity.type
_entity.pdbx_description
1 polymer ?
#
loop_
_entity_poly.entity_id
_entity_poly.type
_entity_poly.pdbx_seq_one_letter_code
_entity_poly.pdbx_strand_id
1 'polypeptide(L)'
;MNEQDIEEILAKLQELKNLLSSKSNELIYIHVNDNKLLEALISAVDVLIDSIINNLKENKNIVVSEFNLKFILVKVDIVIRLIGSIHNSSSQEVWKKYDEIYSALMSIDNVLENIVNIQRSEELKVNSEKYFDSFSENINKSNILLNNLQNYLVHDVYDSEWRRFNKIAFRYEIAFYVVLILLAAYFFGWYVDLNTSILKFKFAEQFYSNHSAGFYIQKISLLILSTTLMAFLLKRSFMIRRLADESYRTAKELKAIAPFISSLPSEMKQKFRFDMGYKYFGNHINHESYTSGENLMHENIKANTDFIKAINDLKTSDNRKANS
;
A
#
# COMPACT_ATOMS: atom_id res chain seq x y z
N MET A 1 -5.38 40.04 -2.60
CA MET A 1 -5.85 41.37 -3.02
C MET A 1 -5.06 41.72 -4.26
N ASN A 2 -5.72 41.85 -5.41
CA ASN A 2 -5.00 42.24 -6.62
C ASN A 2 -4.73 43.75 -6.54
N GLU A 3 -3.64 44.20 -7.16
CA GLU A 3 -3.23 45.60 -7.16
C GLU A 3 -4.38 46.53 -7.60
N GLN A 4 -5.20 46.05 -8.54
CA GLN A 4 -6.38 46.71 -9.06
C GLN A 4 -7.45 47.02 -7.99
N ASP A 5 -7.68 46.13 -7.02
CA ASP A 5 -8.66 46.34 -5.95
C ASP A 5 -8.18 47.42 -4.96
N ILE A 6 -6.86 47.45 -4.72
CA ILE A 6 -6.22 48.48 -3.87
C ILE A 6 -6.37 49.85 -4.52
N GLU A 7 -6.16 49.92 -5.83
CA GLU A 7 -6.26 51.17 -6.57
C GLU A 7 -7.69 51.69 -6.63
N GLU A 8 -8.70 50.82 -6.76
CA GLU A 8 -10.10 51.24 -6.69
C GLU A 8 -10.47 51.81 -5.32
N ILE A 9 -10.02 51.18 -4.22
CA ILE A 9 -10.26 51.67 -2.86
C ILE A 9 -9.52 52.99 -2.61
N LEU A 10 -8.27 53.10 -3.04
CA LEU A 10 -7.49 54.33 -2.93
C LEU A 10 -8.15 55.47 -3.72
N ALA A 11 -8.67 55.20 -4.92
CA ALA A 11 -9.38 56.19 -5.73
C ALA A 11 -10.63 56.70 -5.01
N LYS A 12 -11.46 55.80 -4.46
CA LYS A 12 -12.67 56.17 -3.69
C LYS A 12 -12.36 56.93 -2.41
N LEU A 13 -11.31 56.55 -1.67
CA LEU A 13 -10.87 57.29 -0.48
C LEU A 13 -10.35 58.69 -0.82
N GLN A 14 -9.64 58.82 -1.95
CA GLN A 14 -9.15 60.11 -2.43
C GLN A 14 -10.31 61.01 -2.89
N GLU A 15 -11.32 60.44 -3.55
CA GLU A 15 -12.56 61.15 -3.91
C GLU A 15 -13.29 61.66 -2.67
N LEU A 16 -13.43 60.80 -1.64
CA LEU A 16 -14.07 61.14 -0.38
C LEU A 16 -13.31 62.25 0.36
N LYS A 17 -11.97 62.20 0.37
CA LYS A 17 -11.11 63.27 0.90
C LYS A 17 -11.31 64.60 0.17
N ASN A 18 -11.35 64.56 -1.15
CA ASN A 18 -11.56 65.77 -1.96
C ASN A 18 -12.96 66.36 -1.70
N LEU A 19 -13.96 65.51 -1.49
CA LEU A 19 -15.33 65.89 -1.20
C LEU A 19 -15.48 66.50 0.21
N LEU A 20 -14.73 65.99 1.20
CA LEU A 20 -14.63 66.58 2.54
C LEU A 20 -13.91 67.94 2.51
N SER A 21 -12.80 68.03 1.78
CA SER A 21 -12.00 69.25 1.67
C SER A 21 -12.79 70.38 0.98
N SER A 22 -13.49 70.07 -0.12
CA SER A 22 -14.31 71.05 -0.84
C SER A 22 -15.49 71.53 0.00
N LYS A 23 -16.14 70.63 0.74
CA LYS A 23 -17.30 70.97 1.57
C LYS A 23 -16.94 71.68 2.87
N SER A 24 -15.76 71.43 3.46
CA SER A 24 -15.29 72.18 4.63
C SER A 24 -15.22 73.68 4.34
N ASN A 25 -14.79 74.05 3.14
CA ASN A 25 -14.70 75.45 2.70
C ASN A 25 -16.07 76.10 2.49
N GLU A 26 -17.11 75.33 2.16
CA GLU A 26 -18.49 75.84 2.01
C GLU A 26 -19.23 76.02 3.34
N LEU A 27 -18.88 75.24 4.37
CA LEU A 27 -19.59 75.21 5.65
C LEU A 27 -19.24 76.38 6.60
N ILE A 28 -18.18 77.12 6.30
CA ILE A 28 -17.75 78.32 7.06
C ILE A 28 -18.85 79.41 7.12
N TYR A 29 -19.88 79.34 6.26
CA TYR A 29 -20.96 80.34 6.16
C TYR A 29 -22.21 80.11 7.04
N ILE A 30 -22.30 79.06 7.86
CA ILE A 30 -23.49 78.76 8.68
C ILE A 30 -23.15 78.77 10.19
N HIS A 31 -24.07 79.27 11.02
CA HIS A 31 -24.03 79.54 12.48
C HIS A 31 -22.85 79.02 13.36
N VAL A 32 -22.34 79.94 14.20
CA VAL A 32 -21.04 79.92 14.91
C VAL A 32 -20.83 78.79 15.93
N ASN A 33 -21.88 78.14 16.47
CA ASN A 33 -21.73 77.11 17.51
C ASN A 33 -21.68 75.67 16.98
N ASP A 34 -22.39 75.36 15.89
CA ASP A 34 -22.35 74.04 15.27
C ASP A 34 -21.06 73.85 14.43
N ASN A 35 -20.46 74.96 13.97
CA ASN A 35 -19.26 74.95 13.15
C ASN A 35 -18.02 74.35 13.84
N LYS A 36 -17.82 74.54 15.16
CA LYS A 36 -16.64 73.98 15.84
C LYS A 36 -16.70 72.47 15.98
N LEU A 37 -17.90 71.93 16.25
CA LEU A 37 -18.10 70.49 16.38
C LEU A 37 -17.96 69.83 15.00
N LEU A 38 -18.52 70.47 13.98
CA LEU A 38 -18.41 70.05 12.59
C LEU A 38 -16.97 70.10 12.05
N GLU A 39 -16.21 71.17 12.31
CA GLU A 39 -14.79 71.27 11.96
C GLU A 39 -13.95 70.21 12.67
N ALA A 40 -14.20 69.96 13.97
CA ALA A 40 -13.52 68.91 14.71
C ALA A 40 -13.82 67.51 14.15
N LEU A 41 -15.06 67.28 13.70
CA LEU A 41 -15.47 66.03 13.06
C LEU A 41 -14.87 65.87 11.67
N ILE A 42 -14.92 66.91 10.83
CA ILE A 42 -14.28 66.88 9.51
C ILE A 42 -12.78 66.63 9.66
N SER A 43 -12.12 67.29 10.61
CA SER A 43 -10.70 67.07 10.90
C SER A 43 -10.43 65.65 11.41
N ALA A 44 -11.26 65.10 12.30
CA ALA A 44 -11.12 63.74 12.78
C ALA A 44 -11.32 62.71 11.66
N VAL A 45 -12.29 62.94 10.76
CA VAL A 45 -12.55 62.10 9.60
C VAL A 45 -11.40 62.17 8.59
N ASP A 46 -10.86 63.37 8.32
CA ASP A 46 -9.75 63.56 7.40
C ASP A 46 -8.47 62.86 7.91
N VAL A 47 -8.17 62.99 9.21
CA VAL A 47 -7.06 62.26 9.87
C VAL A 47 -7.25 60.74 9.78
N LEU A 48 -8.49 60.25 9.93
CA LEU A 48 -8.78 58.82 9.83
C LEU A 48 -8.65 58.31 8.39
N ILE A 49 -9.13 59.07 7.40
CA ILE A 49 -8.96 58.75 5.97
C ILE A 49 -7.48 58.72 5.61
N ASP A 50 -6.69 59.69 6.06
CA ASP A 50 -5.25 59.72 5.81
C ASP A 50 -4.53 58.53 6.46
N SER A 51 -4.95 58.14 7.67
CA SER A 51 -4.44 56.92 8.30
C SER A 51 -4.78 55.66 7.49
N ILE A 52 -5.97 55.58 6.89
CA ILE A 52 -6.39 54.44 6.07
C ILE A 52 -5.61 54.42 4.73
N ILE A 53 -5.50 55.57 4.06
CA ILE A 53 -4.75 55.72 2.80
C ILE A 53 -3.28 55.35 3.00
N ASN A 54 -2.65 55.86 4.06
CA ASN A 54 -1.25 55.56 4.33
C ASN A 54 -1.04 54.08 4.63
N ASN A 55 -1.91 53.46 5.45
CA ASN A 55 -1.87 52.03 5.71
C ASN A 55 -2.05 51.19 4.43
N LEU A 56 -2.92 51.59 3.50
CA LEU A 56 -3.11 50.88 2.23
C LEU A 56 -1.93 51.07 1.28
N LYS A 57 -1.33 52.26 1.23
CA LYS A 57 -0.15 52.55 0.40
C LYS A 57 1.11 51.85 0.89
N GLU A 58 1.35 51.85 2.20
CA GLU A 58 2.49 51.16 2.82
C GLU A 58 2.41 49.63 2.63
N ASN A 59 1.18 49.10 2.58
CA ASN A 59 0.94 47.68 2.38
C ASN A 59 0.67 47.30 0.91
N LYS A 60 0.90 48.17 -0.08
CA LYS A 60 0.71 47.83 -1.52
C LYS A 60 1.46 46.55 -1.95
N ASN A 61 2.59 46.25 -1.29
CA ASN A 61 3.46 45.11 -1.60
C ASN A 61 3.39 43.96 -0.58
N ILE A 62 2.59 44.11 0.49
CA ILE A 62 2.48 43.12 1.56
C ILE A 62 1.06 42.59 1.50
N VAL A 63 0.90 41.26 1.51
CA VAL A 63 -0.40 40.60 1.68
C VAL A 63 -1.11 41.29 2.84
N VAL A 64 -2.13 42.10 2.54
CA VAL A 64 -2.85 42.85 3.57
C VAL A 64 -3.46 41.81 4.49
N SER A 65 -2.88 41.69 5.69
CA SER A 65 -3.33 40.70 6.65
C SER A 65 -4.77 40.98 7.05
N GLU A 66 -5.54 39.92 7.31
CA GLU A 66 -6.92 40.00 7.80
C GLU A 66 -7.05 40.96 9.00
N PHE A 67 -5.98 41.04 9.82
CA PHE A 67 -5.87 41.95 10.95
C PHE A 67 -5.89 43.43 10.55
N ASN A 68 -5.15 43.81 9.50
CA ASN A 68 -5.10 45.20 9.03
C ASN A 68 -6.43 45.65 8.42
N LEU A 69 -7.13 44.75 7.70
CA LEU A 69 -8.46 45.03 7.15
C LEU A 69 -9.51 45.17 8.25
N LYS A 70 -9.50 44.29 9.26
CA LYS A 70 -10.38 44.42 10.44
C LYS A 70 -10.15 45.72 11.20
N PHE A 71 -8.90 46.16 11.33
CA PHE A 71 -8.59 47.42 11.98
C PHE A 71 -9.12 48.63 11.19
N ILE A 72 -9.07 48.59 9.86
CA ILE A 72 -9.65 49.61 8.98
C ILE A 72 -11.19 49.61 9.10
N LEU A 73 -11.84 48.44 9.06
CA LEU A 73 -13.29 48.31 9.25
C LEU A 73 -13.77 48.92 10.58
N VAL A 74 -13.05 48.65 11.68
CA VAL A 74 -13.37 49.25 13.00
C VAL A 74 -13.27 50.78 12.95
N LYS A 75 -12.26 51.34 12.26
CA LYS A 75 -12.14 52.79 12.12
C LYS A 75 -13.27 53.39 11.27
N VAL A 76 -13.67 52.72 10.20
CA VAL A 76 -14.80 53.15 9.34
C VAL A 76 -16.11 53.11 10.13
N ASP A 77 -16.39 52.04 10.89
CA ASP A 77 -17.57 51.93 11.76
C ASP A 77 -17.61 53.04 12.82
N ILE A 78 -16.48 53.39 13.43
CA ILE A 78 -16.38 54.53 14.36
C ILE A 78 -16.78 55.84 13.67
N VAL A 79 -16.32 56.08 12.45
CA VAL A 79 -16.68 57.29 11.68
C VAL A 79 -18.17 57.30 11.33
N ILE A 80 -18.71 56.17 10.87
CA ILE A 80 -20.14 56.01 10.55
C ILE A 80 -20.99 56.32 11.79
N ARG A 81 -20.63 55.78 12.97
CA ARG A 81 -21.34 56.04 14.22
C ARG A 81 -21.26 57.49 14.68
N LEU A 82 -20.09 58.11 14.54
CA LEU A 82 -19.90 59.54 14.86
C LEU A 82 -20.79 60.40 13.96
N ILE A 83 -20.84 60.12 12.66
CA ILE A 83 -21.72 60.81 11.71
C ILE A 83 -23.20 60.60 12.05
N GLY A 84 -23.60 59.36 12.35
CA GLY A 84 -24.97 59.04 12.75
C GLY A 84 -25.42 59.75 14.03
N SER A 85 -24.51 60.09 14.94
CA SER A 85 -24.85 60.82 16.16
C SER A 85 -25.22 62.29 15.91
N ILE A 86 -24.69 62.90 14.84
CA ILE A 86 -24.96 64.30 14.43
C ILE A 86 -26.25 64.42 13.62
N HIS A 87 -26.71 63.30 13.07
CA HIS A 87 -27.98 63.17 12.36
C HIS A 87 -29.13 63.78 13.17
N ASN A 88 -29.13 63.62 14.49
CA ASN A 88 -30.25 64.08 15.33
C ASN A 88 -30.31 65.60 15.58
N SER A 89 -29.34 66.41 15.11
CA SER A 89 -29.19 67.82 15.55
C SER A 89 -29.15 68.90 14.46
N SER A 90 -29.30 68.56 13.17
CA SER A 90 -28.89 69.46 12.07
C SER A 90 -30.04 70.00 11.18
N SER A 91 -29.80 71.07 10.39
CA SER A 91 -30.74 71.67 9.42
C SER A 91 -30.77 70.97 8.05
N GLN A 92 -31.89 70.96 7.33
CA GLN A 92 -32.20 70.12 6.15
C GLN A 92 -31.13 70.09 5.01
N GLU A 93 -30.37 71.18 4.80
CA GLU A 93 -29.27 71.21 3.82
C GLU A 93 -28.02 70.45 4.28
N VAL A 94 -27.75 70.47 5.59
CA VAL A 94 -26.65 69.73 6.21
C VAL A 94 -26.91 68.22 6.11
N TRP A 95 -28.17 67.77 6.14
CA TRP A 95 -28.54 66.36 5.96
C TRP A 95 -28.14 65.79 4.61
N LYS A 96 -28.42 66.51 3.53
CA LYS A 96 -28.11 66.03 2.18
C LYS A 96 -26.61 65.83 2.01
N LYS A 97 -25.80 66.68 2.64
CA LYS A 97 -24.33 66.56 2.66
C LYS A 97 -23.86 65.38 3.53
N TYR A 98 -24.54 65.08 4.63
CA TYR A 98 -24.24 63.91 5.47
C TYR A 98 -24.58 62.57 4.80
N ASP A 99 -25.73 62.47 4.12
CA ASP A 99 -26.13 61.24 3.41
C ASP A 99 -25.12 60.85 2.31
N GLU A 100 -24.53 61.84 1.64
CA GLU A 100 -23.47 61.61 0.64
C GLU A 100 -22.19 61.06 1.30
N ILE A 101 -21.80 61.55 2.47
CA ILE A 101 -20.61 61.05 3.19
C ILE A 101 -20.90 59.65 3.76
N TYR A 102 -22.08 59.45 4.33
CA TYR A 102 -22.51 58.17 4.90
C TYR A 102 -22.59 57.08 3.81
N SER A 103 -23.20 57.38 2.66
CA SER A 103 -23.27 56.41 1.55
C SER A 103 -21.90 56.05 0.99
N ALA A 104 -20.98 57.01 0.91
CA ALA A 104 -19.61 56.76 0.50
C ALA A 104 -18.86 55.85 1.50
N LEU A 105 -19.03 56.06 2.81
CA LEU A 105 -18.46 55.20 3.85
C LEU A 105 -19.04 53.77 3.82
N MET A 106 -20.35 53.63 3.66
CA MET A 106 -21.00 52.32 3.51
C MET A 106 -20.51 51.56 2.27
N SER A 107 -20.20 52.27 1.18
CA SER A 107 -19.63 51.65 -0.02
C SER A 107 -18.23 51.10 0.23
N ILE A 108 -17.43 51.80 1.05
CA ILE A 108 -16.08 51.37 1.44
C ILE A 108 -16.16 50.16 2.37
N ASP A 109 -17.06 50.20 3.36
CA ASP A 109 -17.29 49.11 4.30
C ASP A 109 -17.65 47.80 3.58
N ASN A 110 -18.61 47.86 2.64
CA ASN A 110 -19.01 46.72 1.82
C ASN A 110 -17.86 46.16 0.97
N VAL A 111 -17.01 47.02 0.39
CA VAL A 111 -15.87 46.57 -0.42
C VAL A 111 -14.83 45.87 0.46
N LEU A 112 -14.54 46.41 1.64
CA LEU A 112 -13.60 45.82 2.59
C LEU A 112 -14.11 44.46 3.11
N GLU A 113 -15.39 44.36 3.44
CA GLU A 113 -16.01 43.12 3.90
C GLU A 113 -15.97 42.02 2.81
N ASN A 114 -16.25 42.39 1.57
CA ASN A 114 -16.13 41.47 0.42
C ASN A 114 -14.70 40.95 0.25
N ILE A 115 -13.68 41.80 0.40
CA ILE A 115 -12.28 41.39 0.30
C ILE A 115 -11.90 40.39 1.40
N VAL A 116 -12.31 40.65 2.64
CA VAL A 116 -12.08 39.74 3.77
C VAL A 116 -12.74 38.38 3.50
N ASN A 117 -13.96 38.37 2.99
CA ASN A 117 -14.68 37.14 2.66
C ASN A 117 -14.00 36.34 1.54
N ILE A 118 -13.50 37.02 0.50
CA ILE A 118 -12.75 36.39 -0.60
C ILE A 118 -11.46 35.75 -0.08
N GLN A 119 -10.66 36.48 0.71
CA GLN A 119 -9.42 35.93 1.28
C GLN A 119 -9.68 34.70 2.14
N ARG A 120 -10.71 34.75 2.99
CA ARG A 120 -11.09 33.61 3.83
C ARG A 120 -11.50 32.40 2.98
N SER A 121 -12.18 32.62 1.86
CA SER A 121 -12.58 31.54 0.95
C SER A 121 -11.37 30.89 0.24
N GLU A 122 -10.36 31.68 -0.12
CA GLU A 122 -9.12 31.18 -0.72
C GLU A 122 -8.29 30.37 0.27
N GLU A 123 -8.12 30.85 1.50
CA GLU A 123 -7.42 30.10 2.55
C GLU A 123 -8.12 28.77 2.88
N LEU A 124 -9.46 28.78 2.92
CA LEU A 124 -10.25 27.56 3.10
C LEU A 124 -10.04 26.59 1.94
N LYS A 125 -9.95 27.09 0.70
CA LYS A 125 -9.71 26.28 -0.49
C LYS A 125 -8.32 25.64 -0.45
N VAL A 126 -7.26 26.41 -0.20
CA VAL A 126 -5.88 25.91 -0.10
C VAL A 126 -5.73 24.89 1.01
N ASN A 127 -6.30 25.15 2.19
CA ASN A 127 -6.29 24.19 3.28
C ASN A 127 -7.07 22.91 2.91
N SER A 128 -8.23 23.04 2.27
CA SER A 128 -9.03 21.89 1.85
C SER A 128 -8.30 21.01 0.83
N GLU A 129 -7.59 21.60 -0.13
CA GLU A 129 -6.76 20.87 -1.11
C GLU A 129 -5.63 20.12 -0.40
N LYS A 130 -4.92 20.78 0.53
CA LYS A 130 -3.87 20.14 1.32
C LYS A 130 -4.38 18.98 2.18
N TYR A 131 -5.56 19.12 2.79
CA TYR A 131 -6.19 18.02 3.53
C TYR A 131 -6.62 16.89 2.60
N PHE A 132 -7.12 17.22 1.41
CA PHE A 132 -7.53 16.23 0.42
C PHE A 132 -6.33 15.43 -0.12
N ASP A 133 -5.21 16.09 -0.41
CA ASP A 133 -3.98 15.44 -0.85
C ASP A 133 -3.43 14.52 0.24
N SER A 134 -3.37 14.99 1.49
CA SER A 134 -2.93 14.17 2.63
C SER A 134 -3.87 12.98 2.86
N PHE A 135 -5.17 13.17 2.72
CA PHE A 135 -6.17 12.11 2.84
C PHE A 135 -6.03 11.07 1.71
N SER A 136 -5.83 11.53 0.46
CA SER A 136 -5.58 10.69 -0.70
C SER A 136 -4.31 9.85 -0.55
N GLU A 137 -3.22 10.45 -0.04
CA GLU A 137 -1.98 9.74 0.26
C GLU A 137 -2.19 8.66 1.33
N ASN A 138 -2.95 8.98 2.39
CA ASN A 138 -3.28 8.02 3.45
C ASN A 138 -4.16 6.87 2.96
N ILE A 139 -5.13 7.15 2.08
CA ILE A 139 -5.92 6.10 1.41
C ILE A 139 -5.02 5.18 0.60
N ASN A 140 -4.08 5.73 -0.18
CA ASN A 140 -3.15 4.93 -0.97
C ASN A 140 -2.25 4.05 -0.08
N LYS A 141 -1.71 4.58 1.01
CA LYS A 141 -0.94 3.81 2.00
C LYS A 141 -1.79 2.69 2.62
N SER A 142 -3.03 3.00 3.01
CA SER A 142 -3.97 2.02 3.57
C SER A 142 -4.28 0.89 2.59
N ASN A 143 -4.53 1.22 1.32
CA ASN A 143 -4.76 0.23 0.26
C ASN A 143 -3.53 -0.66 0.03
N ILE A 144 -2.31 -0.13 0.09
CA ILE A 144 -1.08 -0.93 0.00
C ILE A 144 -0.99 -1.90 1.18
N LEU A 145 -1.26 -1.45 2.40
CA LEU A 145 -1.26 -2.30 3.59
C LEU A 145 -2.32 -3.40 3.52
N LEU A 146 -3.55 -3.08 3.10
CA LEU A 146 -4.62 -4.06 2.91
C LEU A 146 -4.22 -5.14 1.89
N ASN A 147 -3.64 -4.73 0.76
CA ASN A 147 -3.14 -5.67 -0.24
C ASN A 147 -2.01 -6.54 0.34
N ASN A 148 -1.10 -5.97 1.13
CA ASN A 148 -0.03 -6.75 1.78
C ASN A 148 -0.60 -7.77 2.78
N LEU A 149 -1.61 -7.40 3.57
CA LEU A 149 -2.28 -8.29 4.53
C LEU A 149 -3.01 -9.44 3.84
N GLN A 150 -3.75 -9.16 2.76
CA GLN A 150 -4.41 -10.20 1.98
C GLN A 150 -3.41 -11.21 1.41
N ASN A 151 -2.27 -10.73 0.90
CA ASN A 151 -1.22 -11.60 0.37
C ASN A 151 -0.46 -12.36 1.49
N TYR A 152 -0.38 -11.80 2.70
CA TYR A 152 0.19 -12.49 3.86
C TYR A 152 -0.62 -13.75 4.23
N LEU A 153 -1.95 -13.66 4.23
CA LEU A 153 -2.83 -14.81 4.50
C LEU A 153 -2.61 -15.93 3.49
N VAL A 154 -2.46 -15.61 2.20
CA VAL A 154 -2.21 -16.61 1.15
C VAL A 154 -0.82 -17.22 1.29
N HIS A 155 0.20 -16.42 1.59
CA HIS A 155 1.55 -16.92 1.86
C HIS A 155 1.57 -17.93 3.02
N ASP A 156 0.86 -17.62 4.11
CA ASP A 156 0.82 -18.49 5.29
C ASP A 156 0.22 -19.87 4.98
N VAL A 157 -0.79 -19.93 4.11
CA VAL A 157 -1.34 -21.21 3.63
C VAL A 157 -0.26 -22.06 2.94
N TYR A 158 0.43 -21.52 1.93
CA TYR A 158 1.44 -22.29 1.19
C TYR A 158 2.69 -22.62 2.03
N ASP A 159 3.09 -21.74 2.95
CA ASP A 159 4.19 -22.02 3.88
C ASP A 159 3.83 -23.12 4.89
N SER A 160 2.58 -23.13 5.37
CA SER A 160 2.08 -24.21 6.23
C SER A 160 2.03 -25.56 5.49
N GLU A 161 1.67 -25.56 4.21
CA GLU A 161 1.67 -26.74 3.35
C GLU A 161 3.09 -27.25 3.08
N TRP A 162 4.04 -26.36 2.80
CA TRP A 162 5.46 -26.73 2.67
C TRP A 162 5.96 -27.45 3.92
N ARG A 163 5.70 -26.89 5.11
CA ARG A 163 6.08 -27.52 6.38
C ARG A 163 5.45 -28.91 6.54
N ARG A 164 4.20 -29.08 6.12
CA ARG A 164 3.49 -30.37 6.19
C ARG A 164 4.10 -31.39 5.23
N PHE A 165 4.31 -31.04 3.96
CA PHE A 165 4.91 -31.95 2.98
C PHE A 165 6.35 -32.32 3.34
N ASN A 166 7.16 -31.37 3.79
CA ASN A 166 8.54 -31.65 4.18
C ASN A 166 8.61 -32.63 5.37
N LYS A 167 7.72 -32.50 6.37
CA LYS A 167 7.61 -33.48 7.47
C LYS A 167 7.21 -34.87 6.98
N ILE A 168 6.30 -34.95 6.01
CA ILE A 168 5.87 -36.24 5.45
C ILE A 168 7.01 -36.88 4.64
N ALA A 169 7.70 -36.12 3.80
CA ALA A 169 8.87 -36.59 3.05
C ALA A 169 9.93 -37.17 4.00
N PHE A 170 10.27 -36.44 5.05
CA PHE A 170 11.24 -36.88 6.06
C PHE A 170 10.84 -38.19 6.74
N ARG A 171 9.54 -38.42 7.00
CA ARG A 171 9.05 -39.71 7.53
C ARG A 171 9.28 -40.87 6.56
N TYR A 172 9.09 -40.65 5.26
CA TYR A 172 9.38 -41.66 4.25
C TYR A 172 10.88 -41.93 4.10
N GLU A 173 11.73 -40.90 4.24
CA GLU A 173 13.20 -41.07 4.28
C GLU A 173 13.64 -41.89 5.49
N ILE A 174 13.12 -41.59 6.68
CA ILE A 174 13.41 -42.38 7.88
C ILE A 174 12.96 -43.83 7.69
N ALA A 175 11.74 -44.05 7.18
CA ALA A 175 11.23 -45.40 6.93
C ALA A 175 12.14 -46.17 5.95
N PHE A 176 12.64 -45.50 4.91
CA PHE A 176 13.62 -46.08 3.98
C PHE A 176 14.90 -46.50 4.69
N TYR A 177 15.50 -45.62 5.52
CA TYR A 177 16.73 -45.96 6.25
C TYR A 177 16.51 -47.07 7.28
N VAL A 178 15.35 -47.09 7.95
CA VAL A 178 14.97 -48.17 8.87
C VAL A 178 14.89 -49.50 8.14
N VAL A 179 14.24 -49.57 6.97
CA VAL A 179 14.17 -50.78 6.15
C VAL A 179 15.56 -51.20 5.68
N LEU A 180 16.42 -50.26 5.26
CA LEU A 180 17.80 -50.54 4.86
C LEU A 180 18.61 -51.15 6.01
N ILE A 181 18.50 -50.58 7.21
CA ILE A 181 19.21 -51.06 8.41
C ILE A 181 18.69 -52.45 8.81
N LEU A 182 17.37 -52.66 8.80
CA LEU A 182 16.79 -53.98 9.09
C LEU A 182 17.22 -55.05 8.08
N LEU A 183 17.29 -54.68 6.79
CA LEU A 183 17.78 -55.57 5.75
C LEU A 183 19.25 -55.91 5.96
N ALA A 184 20.10 -54.90 6.20
CA ALA A 184 21.52 -55.10 6.49
C ALA A 184 21.71 -55.98 7.73
N ALA A 185 21.02 -55.68 8.84
CA ALA A 185 21.05 -56.46 10.07
C ALA A 185 20.66 -57.93 9.82
N TYR A 186 19.60 -58.16 9.05
CA TYR A 186 19.18 -59.51 8.65
C TYR A 186 20.26 -60.26 7.84
N PHE A 187 20.93 -59.59 6.89
CA PHE A 187 22.00 -60.22 6.11
C PHE A 187 23.28 -60.46 6.89
N PHE A 188 23.59 -59.63 7.89
CA PHE A 188 24.73 -59.79 8.80
C PHE A 188 24.49 -60.79 9.94
N GLY A 189 23.34 -61.49 9.95
CA GLY A 189 23.04 -62.51 10.96
C GLY A 189 22.59 -61.94 12.31
N TRP A 190 22.17 -60.67 12.34
CA TRP A 190 21.57 -60.10 13.54
C TRP A 190 20.11 -60.54 13.63
N TYR A 191 19.79 -61.32 14.66
CA TYR A 191 18.42 -61.72 14.97
C TYR A 191 17.81 -60.79 16.02
N VAL A 192 16.55 -60.40 15.78
CA VAL A 192 15.71 -59.73 16.78
C VAL A 192 14.59 -60.69 17.14
N ASP A 193 14.53 -61.10 18.41
CA ASP A 193 13.41 -61.88 18.95
C ASP A 193 12.36 -60.91 19.51
N LEU A 194 11.31 -60.65 18.72
CA LEU A 194 10.18 -59.84 19.17
C LEU A 194 9.15 -60.74 19.82
N ASN A 195 9.28 -60.93 21.13
CA ASN A 195 8.32 -61.68 21.93
C ASN A 195 7.27 -60.72 22.50
N THR A 196 6.22 -60.44 21.71
CA THR A 196 5.02 -59.78 22.22
C THR A 196 3.92 -60.83 22.45
N SER A 197 3.03 -60.59 23.41
CA SER A 197 1.99 -61.54 23.84
C SER A 197 1.00 -61.97 22.74
N ILE A 198 1.01 -61.30 21.59
CA ILE A 198 0.06 -61.49 20.48
C ILE A 198 0.76 -62.00 19.21
N LEU A 199 2.02 -61.63 18.98
CA LEU A 199 2.78 -61.99 17.78
C LEU A 199 4.22 -62.35 18.18
N LYS A 200 4.59 -63.61 17.95
CA LYS A 200 5.96 -64.12 18.04
C LYS A 200 6.57 -64.11 16.65
N PHE A 201 7.39 -63.11 16.35
CA PHE A 201 8.12 -63.02 15.09
C PHE A 201 9.59 -63.35 15.33
N LYS A 202 10.07 -64.48 14.80
CA LYS A 202 11.46 -64.90 14.85
C LYS A 202 12.09 -64.78 13.47
N PHE A 203 13.16 -64.00 13.35
CA PHE A 203 13.96 -63.96 12.12
C PHE A 203 14.68 -65.31 11.92
N ALA A 204 14.63 -65.79 10.67
CA ALA A 204 14.57 -67.22 10.32
C ALA A 204 15.88 -68.02 10.37
N GLU A 205 16.88 -67.62 11.15
CA GLU A 205 18.14 -68.38 11.24
C GLU A 205 18.00 -69.70 12.01
N GLN A 206 16.87 -69.94 12.71
CA GLN A 206 16.63 -71.18 13.44
C GLN A 206 15.76 -72.22 12.70
N PHE A 207 15.17 -71.91 11.54
CA PHE A 207 14.25 -72.86 10.90
C PHE A 207 14.92 -73.92 10.03
N TYR A 208 16.16 -73.71 9.60
CA TYR A 208 16.89 -74.67 8.76
C TYR A 208 18.35 -74.79 9.21
N SER A 209 18.65 -75.82 9.99
CA SER A 209 20.03 -76.20 10.37
C SER A 209 20.88 -76.70 9.21
N ASN A 210 20.29 -76.85 8.02
CA ASN A 210 20.97 -77.26 6.79
C ASN A 210 20.77 -76.17 5.73
N HIS A 211 21.80 -75.94 4.90
CA HIS A 211 21.80 -75.13 3.68
C HIS A 211 20.82 -75.65 2.60
N SER A 212 19.55 -75.83 2.97
CA SER A 212 18.47 -76.28 2.11
C SER A 212 18.16 -75.20 1.07
N ALA A 213 17.76 -75.61 -0.13
CA ALA A 213 17.31 -74.70 -1.19
C ALA A 213 16.22 -73.71 -0.71
N GLY A 214 15.38 -74.10 0.26
CA GLY A 214 14.35 -73.24 0.86
C GLY A 214 14.91 -72.01 1.57
N PHE A 215 16.09 -72.11 2.21
CA PHE A 215 16.75 -71.00 2.89
C PHE A 215 17.19 -69.91 1.90
N TYR A 216 17.76 -70.32 0.76
CA TYR A 216 18.17 -69.39 -0.31
C TYR A 216 16.96 -68.74 -0.98
N ILE A 217 15.90 -69.50 -1.24
CA ILE A 217 14.65 -68.96 -1.81
C ILE A 217 14.03 -67.90 -0.90
N GLN A 218 14.00 -68.14 0.42
CA GLN A 218 13.49 -67.16 1.38
C GLN A 218 14.34 -65.87 1.42
N LYS A 219 15.67 -65.99 1.41
CA LYS A 219 16.56 -64.81 1.37
C LYS A 219 16.37 -64.00 0.08
N ILE A 220 16.26 -64.66 -1.07
CA ILE A 220 16.04 -64.00 -2.36
C ILE A 220 14.66 -63.33 -2.40
N SER A 221 13.61 -64.01 -1.94
CA SER A 221 12.26 -63.45 -1.89
C SER A 221 12.18 -62.22 -0.97
N LEU A 222 12.79 -62.28 0.21
CA LEU A 222 12.87 -61.15 1.13
C LEU A 222 13.68 -59.99 0.54
N LEU A 223 14.77 -60.28 -0.18
CA LEU A 223 15.57 -59.26 -0.86
C LEU A 223 14.75 -58.55 -1.93
N ILE A 224 14.02 -59.28 -2.78
CA ILE A 224 13.14 -58.70 -3.81
C ILE A 224 12.06 -57.82 -3.15
N LEU A 225 11.35 -58.34 -2.15
CA LEU A 225 10.26 -57.62 -1.46
C LEU A 225 10.77 -56.36 -0.77
N SER A 226 11.92 -56.45 -0.09
CA SER A 226 12.54 -55.30 0.59
C SER A 226 13.01 -54.25 -0.42
N THR A 227 13.56 -54.68 -1.56
CA THR A 227 14.00 -53.76 -2.63
C THR A 227 12.80 -53.05 -3.27
N THR A 228 11.69 -53.75 -3.51
CA THR A 228 10.46 -53.14 -4.02
C THR A 228 9.86 -52.14 -3.03
N LEU A 229 9.80 -52.49 -1.74
CA LEU A 229 9.32 -51.59 -0.69
C LEU A 229 10.24 -50.35 -0.58
N MET A 230 11.55 -50.55 -0.63
CA MET A 230 12.55 -49.50 -0.58
C MET A 230 12.42 -48.54 -1.77
N ALA A 231 12.25 -49.08 -2.99
CA ALA A 231 12.01 -48.29 -4.19
C ALA A 231 10.70 -47.49 -4.10
N PHE A 232 9.64 -48.08 -3.53
CA PHE A 232 8.37 -47.38 -3.29
C PHE A 232 8.53 -46.22 -2.30
N LEU A 233 9.19 -46.45 -1.15
CA LEU A 233 9.43 -45.42 -0.14
C LEU A 233 10.26 -44.26 -0.69
N LEU A 234 11.30 -44.57 -1.46
CA LEU A 234 12.18 -43.58 -2.09
C LEU A 234 11.43 -42.77 -3.17
N LYS A 235 10.65 -43.43 -4.04
CA LYS A 235 9.78 -42.76 -5.03
C LYS A 235 8.78 -41.82 -4.34
N ARG A 236 8.15 -42.27 -3.25
CA ARG A 236 7.17 -41.48 -2.51
C ARG A 236 7.81 -40.30 -1.79
N SER A 237 8.99 -40.48 -1.21
CA SER A 237 9.77 -39.41 -0.58
C SER A 237 10.10 -38.30 -1.58
N PHE A 238 10.67 -38.66 -2.74
CA PHE A 238 11.03 -37.67 -3.77
C PHE A 238 9.82 -36.92 -4.30
N MET A 239 8.72 -37.61 -4.56
CA MET A 239 7.48 -36.97 -5.01
C MET A 239 7.01 -35.91 -4.01
N ILE A 240 6.99 -36.25 -2.73
CA ILE A 240 6.50 -35.35 -1.67
C ILE A 240 7.48 -34.21 -1.40
N ARG A 241 8.79 -34.45 -1.45
CA ARG A 241 9.79 -33.37 -1.34
C ARG A 241 9.64 -32.37 -2.48
N ARG A 242 9.38 -32.84 -3.70
CA ARG A 242 9.13 -31.91 -4.80
C ARG A 242 7.84 -31.11 -4.64
N LEU A 243 6.77 -31.73 -4.14
CA LEU A 243 5.55 -30.98 -3.77
C LEU A 243 5.85 -29.91 -2.74
N ALA A 244 6.70 -30.21 -1.74
CA ALA A 244 7.16 -29.21 -0.78
C ALA A 244 7.90 -28.07 -1.48
N ASP A 245 8.88 -28.37 -2.34
CA ASP A 245 9.67 -27.36 -3.05
C ASP A 245 8.80 -26.48 -3.95
N GLU A 246 7.80 -27.07 -4.59
CA GLU A 246 6.81 -26.37 -5.41
C GLU A 246 5.93 -25.43 -4.56
N SER A 247 5.38 -25.91 -3.44
CA SER A 247 4.65 -25.06 -2.49
C SER A 247 5.52 -23.93 -1.94
N TYR A 248 6.79 -24.19 -1.63
CA TYR A 248 7.72 -23.19 -1.14
C TYR A 248 8.05 -22.12 -2.17
N ARG A 249 8.28 -22.53 -3.43
CA ARG A 249 8.51 -21.61 -4.54
C ARG A 249 7.26 -20.75 -4.76
N THR A 250 6.09 -21.35 -4.79
CA THR A 250 4.81 -20.64 -4.92
C THR A 250 4.58 -19.65 -3.77
N ALA A 251 4.88 -20.03 -2.52
CA ALA A 251 4.79 -19.12 -1.37
C ALA A 251 5.69 -17.88 -1.57
N LYS A 252 6.93 -18.08 -2.02
CA LYS A 252 7.87 -16.99 -2.32
C LYS A 252 7.41 -16.13 -3.49
N GLU A 253 6.93 -16.74 -4.56
CA GLU A 253 6.38 -16.02 -5.72
C GLU A 253 5.20 -15.15 -5.26
N LEU A 254 4.22 -15.71 -4.54
CA LEU A 254 3.06 -14.99 -3.98
C LEU A 254 3.45 -13.84 -3.05
N LYS A 255 4.48 -14.02 -2.24
CA LYS A 255 5.02 -12.94 -1.40
C LYS A 255 5.61 -11.79 -2.24
N ALA A 256 6.29 -12.10 -3.33
CA ALA A 256 6.91 -11.10 -4.20
C ALA A 256 5.91 -10.43 -5.16
N ILE A 257 4.78 -11.07 -5.44
CA ILE A 257 3.76 -10.58 -6.38
C ILE A 257 3.06 -9.31 -5.89
N ALA A 258 2.73 -9.22 -4.62
CA ALA A 258 2.02 -8.07 -4.05
C ALA A 258 2.73 -6.73 -4.30
N PRO A 259 4.01 -6.55 -3.90
CA PRO A 259 4.74 -5.33 -4.19
C PRO A 259 4.95 -5.12 -5.69
N PHE A 260 5.18 -6.19 -6.47
CA PHE A 260 5.38 -6.08 -7.91
C PHE A 260 4.14 -5.57 -8.66
N ILE A 261 2.95 -6.10 -8.37
CA ILE A 261 1.69 -5.62 -8.95
C ILE A 261 1.42 -4.17 -8.52
N SER A 262 1.80 -3.80 -7.29
CA SER A 262 1.54 -2.44 -6.79
C SER A 262 2.23 -1.36 -7.63
N SER A 263 3.43 -1.64 -8.15
CA SER A 263 4.22 -0.73 -8.97
C SER A 263 3.82 -0.64 -10.45
N LEU A 264 2.91 -1.50 -10.93
CA LEU A 264 2.51 -1.51 -12.34
C LEU A 264 1.39 -0.50 -12.66
N PRO A 265 1.23 -0.04 -13.92
CA PRO A 265 0.05 0.70 -14.37
C PRO A 265 -1.25 -0.13 -14.25
N SER A 266 -2.39 0.51 -14.02
CA SER A 266 -3.67 -0.20 -13.71
C SER A 266 -4.10 -1.19 -14.79
N GLU A 267 -3.85 -0.86 -16.06
CA GLU A 267 -4.12 -1.71 -17.24
C GLU A 267 -3.30 -3.01 -17.19
N MET A 268 -2.02 -2.93 -16.82
CA MET A 268 -1.16 -4.10 -16.68
C MET A 268 -1.50 -4.94 -15.45
N LYS A 269 -2.03 -4.33 -14.37
CA LYS A 269 -2.45 -5.08 -13.17
C LYS A 269 -3.55 -6.09 -13.48
N GLN A 270 -4.52 -5.74 -14.32
CA GLN A 270 -5.60 -6.65 -14.69
C GLN A 270 -5.08 -7.82 -15.54
N LYS A 271 -4.24 -7.52 -16.54
CA LYS A 271 -3.62 -8.56 -17.38
C LYS A 271 -2.77 -9.52 -16.54
N PHE A 272 -1.97 -8.99 -15.62
CA PHE A 272 -1.16 -9.81 -14.73
C PHE A 272 -2.01 -10.67 -13.80
N ARG A 273 -3.11 -10.13 -13.24
CA ARG A 273 -4.05 -10.93 -12.43
C ARG A 273 -4.69 -12.06 -13.23
N PHE A 274 -5.02 -11.84 -14.50
CA PHE A 274 -5.55 -12.87 -15.39
C PHE A 274 -4.52 -13.98 -15.66
N ASP A 275 -3.30 -13.61 -16.06
CA ASP A 275 -2.21 -14.58 -16.32
C ASP A 275 -1.86 -15.39 -15.06
N MET A 276 -1.85 -14.76 -13.89
CA MET A 276 -1.59 -15.43 -12.62
C MET A 276 -2.76 -16.29 -12.16
N GLY A 277 -3.99 -15.81 -12.39
CA GLY A 277 -5.20 -16.61 -12.24
C GLY A 277 -5.07 -17.92 -13.01
N TYR A 278 -4.66 -17.83 -14.28
CA TYR A 278 -4.44 -19.02 -15.12
C TYR A 278 -3.29 -19.91 -14.62
N LYS A 279 -2.16 -19.32 -14.20
CA LYS A 279 -1.00 -20.07 -13.70
C LYS A 279 -1.31 -20.86 -12.42
N TYR A 280 -2.01 -20.25 -11.46
CA TYR A 280 -2.23 -20.83 -10.11
C TYR A 280 -3.61 -21.46 -9.91
N PHE A 281 -4.64 -20.97 -10.61
CA PHE A 281 -6.03 -21.41 -10.50
C PHE A 281 -6.51 -21.97 -11.85
N GLY A 282 -6.13 -23.21 -12.17
CA GLY A 282 -6.76 -23.90 -13.29
C GLY A 282 -5.93 -24.96 -14.01
N ASN A 283 -4.60 -25.02 -13.84
CA ASN A 283 -3.78 -25.93 -14.67
C ASN A 283 -2.62 -26.67 -13.96
N HIS A 284 -2.46 -26.61 -12.65
CA HIS A 284 -1.34 -27.30 -11.95
C HIS A 284 -1.57 -28.81 -11.69
N ILE A 285 -2.10 -29.52 -12.69
CA ILE A 285 -1.67 -30.90 -12.95
C ILE A 285 -0.84 -30.87 -14.24
N ASN A 286 0.09 -29.91 -14.34
CA ASN A 286 0.98 -29.81 -15.49
C ASN A 286 1.97 -30.97 -15.47
N HIS A 287 1.93 -31.76 -16.54
CA HIS A 287 2.66 -32.99 -16.80
C HIS A 287 4.19 -32.93 -16.61
N GLU A 288 4.81 -31.75 -16.50
CA GLU A 288 6.25 -31.59 -16.27
C GLU A 288 6.69 -32.08 -14.88
N SER A 289 5.79 -31.98 -13.92
CA SER A 289 5.98 -32.57 -12.60
C SER A 289 5.89 -34.12 -12.69
N TYR A 290 5.20 -34.73 -13.64
CA TYR A 290 5.27 -36.18 -13.76
C TYR A 290 6.58 -36.64 -14.44
N THR A 291 7.10 -35.87 -15.40
CA THR A 291 8.18 -36.30 -16.29
C THR A 291 9.58 -36.28 -15.66
N SER A 292 9.92 -35.40 -14.71
CA SER A 292 11.31 -35.40 -14.18
C SER A 292 11.65 -36.63 -13.32
N GLY A 293 10.69 -37.13 -12.53
CA GLY A 293 10.87 -38.39 -11.80
C GLY A 293 10.73 -39.62 -12.70
N GLU A 294 9.90 -39.52 -13.74
CA GLU A 294 9.76 -40.52 -14.78
C GLU A 294 11.03 -40.66 -15.63
N ASN A 295 11.70 -39.55 -15.95
CA ASN A 295 12.97 -39.54 -16.69
C ASN A 295 14.09 -40.24 -15.93
N LEU A 296 14.19 -40.02 -14.61
CA LEU A 296 15.14 -40.76 -13.76
C LEU A 296 14.80 -42.26 -13.64
N MET A 297 13.52 -42.64 -13.68
CA MET A 297 13.12 -44.04 -13.71
C MET A 297 13.38 -44.69 -15.08
N HIS A 298 13.12 -43.98 -16.19
CA HIS A 298 13.44 -44.42 -17.54
C HIS A 298 14.94 -44.58 -17.76
N GLU A 299 15.77 -43.67 -17.22
CA GLU A 299 17.22 -43.80 -17.25
C GLU A 299 17.71 -45.03 -16.48
N ASN A 300 17.14 -45.32 -15.29
CA ASN A 300 17.48 -46.53 -14.54
C ASN A 300 16.99 -47.83 -15.20
N ILE A 301 15.80 -47.83 -15.81
CA ILE A 301 15.28 -48.97 -16.57
C ILE A 301 16.15 -49.22 -17.81
N LYS A 302 16.56 -48.16 -18.51
CA LYS A 302 17.46 -48.24 -19.66
C LYS A 302 18.84 -48.77 -19.25
N ALA A 303 19.43 -48.25 -18.17
CA ALA A 303 20.71 -48.72 -17.65
C ALA A 303 20.65 -50.21 -17.24
N ASN A 304 19.57 -50.65 -16.58
CA ASN A 304 19.38 -52.05 -16.23
C ASN A 304 19.17 -52.94 -17.46
N THR A 305 18.46 -52.45 -18.49
CA THR A 305 18.24 -53.18 -19.74
C THR A 305 19.55 -53.32 -20.52
N ASP A 306 20.34 -52.25 -20.60
CA ASP A 306 21.66 -52.26 -21.23
C ASP A 306 22.64 -53.17 -20.48
N PHE A 307 22.57 -53.22 -19.15
CA PHE A 307 23.36 -54.15 -18.33
C PHE A 307 22.97 -55.62 -18.57
N ILE A 308 21.67 -55.95 -18.59
CA ILE A 308 21.18 -57.30 -18.91
C ILE A 308 21.59 -57.71 -20.32
N LYS A 309 21.53 -56.77 -21.28
CA LYS A 309 21.93 -57.01 -22.67
C LYS A 309 23.44 -57.29 -22.77
N ALA A 310 24.28 -56.49 -22.09
CA ALA A 310 25.71 -56.70 -22.03
C ALA A 310 26.08 -58.05 -21.38
N ILE A 311 25.37 -58.49 -20.35
CA ILE A 311 25.56 -59.82 -19.74
C ILE A 311 25.17 -60.95 -20.71
N ASN A 312 24.08 -60.79 -21.46
CA ASN A 312 23.66 -61.77 -22.45
C ASN A 312 24.63 -61.84 -23.65
N ASP A 313 25.18 -60.69 -24.06
CA ASP A 313 26.20 -60.62 -25.11
C ASP A 313 27.52 -61.27 -24.65
N LEU A 314 27.89 -61.13 -23.37
CA LEU A 314 29.05 -61.82 -22.78
C LEU A 314 28.83 -63.35 -22.71
N LYS A 315 27.65 -63.81 -22.28
CA LYS A 315 27.31 -65.25 -22.25
C LYS A 315 27.29 -65.91 -23.64
N THR A 316 26.84 -65.18 -24.65
CA THR A 316 26.84 -65.68 -26.04
C THR A 316 28.23 -65.61 -26.68
N SER A 317 29.09 -64.69 -26.25
CA SER A 317 30.50 -64.62 -26.63
C SER A 317 31.32 -65.81 -26.10
N ASP A 318 31.12 -66.21 -24.84
CA ASP A 318 31.80 -67.39 -24.26
C ASP A 318 31.38 -68.71 -24.93
N ASN A 319 30.10 -68.87 -25.28
CA ASN A 319 29.62 -70.05 -26.00
C ASN A 319 30.15 -70.17 -27.45
N ARG A 320 30.69 -69.10 -28.04
CA ARG A 320 31.36 -69.15 -29.36
C ARG A 320 32.83 -69.53 -29.27
N LYS A 321 33.50 -69.32 -28.12
CA LYS A 321 34.89 -69.76 -27.90
C LYS A 321 35.02 -71.19 -27.41
N ALA A 322 33.96 -71.78 -26.86
CA ALA A 322 33.94 -73.19 -26.43
C ALA A 322 33.68 -74.20 -27.57
N ASN A 323 33.33 -73.72 -28.77
CA ASN A 323 33.01 -74.54 -29.95
C ASN A 323 33.93 -74.25 -31.16
N SER A 324 35.12 -73.66 -30.95
CA SER A 324 36.14 -73.49 -31.99
C SER A 324 37.34 -74.38 -31.76
#